data_AF-A0A1K1SDX8-F1
#
_entry.id   AF-A0A1K1SDX8-F1
#
_cell.length_a   1.000
_cell.length_b   1.000
_cell.length_c   1.000
_cell.angle_alpha   90.00
_cell.angle_beta   90.00
_cell.angle_gamma   90.00
#
_symmetry.space_group_name_H-M   'P 1'
#
loop_
_entity.id
_entity.type
_entity.pdbx_description
1 polymer ?
#
loop_
_entity_poly.entity_id
_entity_poly.type
_entity_poly.pdbx_seq_one_letter_code
_entity_poly.pdbx_strand_id
1 'polypeptide(L)' 'MRVLLFGIAKDIAGAATITTTAVADVAALKEWLYEQYPALRELRSLMIAVNKVYANDEQALLPGDEIAVIPPVSGG' A
#
# COMPACT_ATOMS: atom_id res chain seq x y z
N MET A 1 6.07 7.08 -7.96
CA MET A 1 6.20 6.86 -6.51
C MET A 1 6.38 5.37 -6.25
N ARG A 2 7.36 4.97 -5.42
CA ARG A 2 7.72 3.56 -5.19
C ARG A 2 6.96 3.00 -4.00
N VAL A 3 6.34 1.83 -4.17
CA VAL A 3 5.55 1.16 -3.12
C VAL A 3 6.09 -0.25 -2.90
N LEU A 4 6.38 -0.57 -1.65
CA LEU A 4 6.83 -1.88 -1.19
C LEU A 4 5.62 -2.74 -0.80
N LEU A 5 5.60 -3.99 -1.26
CA LEU A 5 4.54 -4.94 -0.98
C LEU A 5 5.09 -6.13 -0.18
N PHE A 6 4.30 -6.61 0.77
CA PHE A 6 4.66 -7.71 1.67
C PHE A 6 3.56 -8.77 1.69
N GLY A 7 3.91 -9.99 2.14
CA GLY A 7 2.97 -11.10 2.35
C GLY A 7 1.98 -11.29 1.22
N ILE A 8 0.70 -11.47 1.58
CA ILE A 8 -0.38 -11.68 0.60
C ILE A 8 -0.55 -10.53 -0.39
N ALA A 9 -0.21 -9.29 -0.03
CA ALA A 9 -0.27 -8.16 -0.98
C ALA A 9 0.79 -8.29 -2.08
N LYS A 10 2.00 -8.78 -1.74
CA LYS A 10 3.03 -9.12 -2.72
C LYS A 10 2.58 -10.28 -3.61
N ASP A 11 1.96 -11.30 -3.04
CA ASP A 11 1.50 -12.47 -3.80
C ASP A 11 0.38 -12.08 -4.79
N ILE A 12 -0.56 -11.25 -4.37
CA ILE A 12 -1.63 -10.70 -5.22
C ILE A 12 -1.06 -9.86 -6.36
N ALA A 13 -0.07 -9.01 -6.08
CA ALA A 13 0.52 -8.14 -7.10
C ALA A 13 1.56 -8.86 -7.98
N GLY A 14 2.02 -10.04 -7.59
CA GLY A 14 3.11 -10.78 -8.26
C GLY A 14 4.48 -10.10 -8.17
N ALA A 15 4.64 -9.05 -7.36
CA ALA A 15 5.85 -8.25 -7.26
C ALA A 15 6.06 -7.71 -5.84
N ALA A 16 7.32 -7.64 -5.39
CA ALA A 16 7.67 -7.06 -4.09
C ALA A 16 7.72 -5.53 -4.11
N THR A 17 7.74 -4.92 -5.30
CA THR A 17 7.76 -3.47 -5.48
C THR A 17 6.98 -3.11 -6.72
N ILE A 18 6.16 -2.07 -6.62
CA ILE A 18 5.43 -1.50 -7.74
C ILE A 18 5.69 0.01 -7.82
N THR A 19 5.38 0.59 -8.98
CA THR A 19 5.44 2.03 -9.19
C THR A 19 4.06 2.53 -9.56
N THR A 20 3.61 3.61 -8.90
CA THR A 20 2.38 4.32 -9.22
C THR A 20 2.67 5.75 -9.64
N THR A 21 1.71 6.38 -10.32
CA THR A 21 1.66 7.84 -10.48
C THR A 21 1.64 8.53 -9.12
N ALA A 22 2.09 9.78 -9.05
CA ALA A 22 1.97 10.52 -7.80
C ALA A 22 0.48 10.66 -7.44
N VAL A 23 0.14 10.25 -6.22
CA VAL A 23 -1.20 10.43 -5.62
C VAL A 23 -1.07 11.34 -4.41
N ALA A 24 -2.17 12.00 -4.04
CA ALA A 24 -2.13 13.07 -3.05
C ALA A 24 -1.89 12.56 -1.63
N ASP A 25 -2.52 11.45 -1.25
CA ASP A 25 -2.55 10.93 0.11
C ASP A 25 -2.69 9.39 0.15
N VAL A 26 -2.70 8.84 1.35
CA VAL A 26 -2.85 7.40 1.62
C VAL A 26 -4.20 6.88 1.13
N ALA A 27 -5.29 7.63 1.26
CA ALA A 27 -6.61 7.24 0.76
C ALA A 27 -6.58 6.99 -0.75
N ALA A 28 -6.09 7.97 -1.51
CA ALA A 28 -5.95 7.89 -2.96
C ALA A 28 -5.00 6.75 -3.39
N LEU A 29 -3.96 6.48 -2.60
CA LEU A 29 -3.10 5.31 -2.84
C LEU A 29 -3.86 4.00 -2.68
N LYS A 30 -4.65 3.85 -1.61
CA LYS A 30 -5.45 2.63 -1.39
C LYS A 30 -6.45 2.42 -2.50
N GLU A 31 -7.15 3.47 -2.93
CA GLU A 31 -8.09 3.40 -4.06
C GLU A 31 -7.38 2.93 -5.34
N TRP A 32 -6.24 3.55 -5.67
CA TRP A 32 -5.44 3.15 -6.82
C TRP A 32 -4.99 1.68 -6.73
N LEU A 33 -4.53 1.24 -5.55
CA LEU A 33 -4.15 -0.16 -5.31
C LEU A 33 -5.33 -1.11 -5.55
N TYR A 34 -6.54 -0.75 -5.12
CA TYR A 34 -7.72 -1.58 -5.31
C TYR A 34 -8.21 -1.59 -6.76
N GLU A 35 -8.01 -0.52 -7.52
CA GLU A 35 -8.31 -0.51 -8.96
C GLU A 35 -7.35 -1.43 -9.74
N GLN A 36 -6.05 -1.36 -9.43
CA GLN A 36 -5.04 -2.17 -10.12
C GLN A 36 -5.07 -3.64 -9.66
N TYR A 37 -5.36 -3.88 -8.38
CA TYR A 37 -5.38 -5.20 -7.76
C TYR A 37 -6.67 -5.40 -6.96
N PRO A 38 -7.81 -5.68 -7.62
CA PRO A 38 -9.12 -5.79 -6.96
C PRO A 38 -9.16 -6.80 -5.81
N ALA A 39 -8.36 -7.87 -5.86
CA ALA A 39 -8.26 -8.87 -4.80
C ALA A 39 -7.77 -8.30 -3.46
N LEU A 40 -7.10 -7.15 -3.45
CA LEU A 40 -6.72 -6.47 -2.20
C LEU A 40 -7.94 -5.97 -1.40
N ARG A 41 -9.10 -5.75 -2.04
CA ARG A 41 -10.35 -5.34 -1.33
C ARG A 41 -10.90 -6.44 -0.43
N GLU A 42 -10.58 -7.70 -0.72
CA GLU A 42 -11.05 -8.87 0.05
C GLU A 42 -10.26 -9.06 1.36
N LEU A 43 -9.16 -8.32 1.54
CA LEU A 43 -8.37 -8.36 2.76
C LEU A 43 -9.11 -7.66 3.90
N ARG A 44 -9.14 -8.29 5.08
CA ARG A 44 -9.81 -7.74 6.27
C ARG A 44 -9.23 -6.38 6.72
N SER A 45 -7.97 -6.13 6.40
CA SER A 45 -7.30 -4.86 6.65
C SER A 45 -6.18 -4.64 5.63
N LEU A 46 -5.90 -3.38 5.32
CA LEU A 46 -4.74 -2.97 4.54
C LEU A 46 -4.23 -1.67 5.14
N MET A 47 -3.11 -1.74 5.84
CA MET A 47 -2.48 -0.57 6.46
C MET A 47 -1.39 -0.05 5.55
N ILE A 48 -1.14 1.25 5.60
CA ILE A 48 -0.02 1.88 4.91
C ILE A 48 0.96 2.40 5.94
N ALA A 49 2.25 2.22 5.67
CA ALA A 49 3.31 2.91 6.38
C ALA A 49 4.06 3.83 5.41
N VAL A 50 4.32 5.06 5.88
CA VAL A 50 5.07 6.09 5.16
C VAL A 50 6.32 6.36 5.98
N ASN A 51 7.50 6.19 5.38
CA ASN A 51 8.79 6.35 6.03
C ASN A 51 8.89 5.53 7.35
N LYS A 52 8.42 4.28 7.30
CA LYS A 52 8.43 3.29 8.41
C LYS A 52 7.48 3.64 9.58
N VAL A 53 6.57 4.59 9.40
CA VAL A 53 5.55 4.95 10.39
C VAL A 53 4.17 4.69 9.80
N TYR A 54 3.28 4.05 10.57
CA TYR A 54 1.89 3.86 10.13
C TYR A 54 1.21 5.21 9.85
N ALA A 55 0.52 5.27 8.72
CA ALA A 55 -0.15 6.46 8.26
C ALA A 55 -1.67 6.22 8.19
N ASN A 56 -2.44 7.25 8.55
CA ASN A 56 -3.87 7.29 8.32
C ASN A 56 -4.17 7.70 6.88
N ASP A 57 -5.46 7.68 6.52
CA ASP A 57 -5.91 7.92 5.15
C ASP A 57 -5.66 9.38 4.71
N GLU A 58 -5.60 10.33 5.66
CA GLU A 58 -5.37 11.76 5.39
C GLU A 58 -3.89 12.15 5.24
N GLN A 59 -2.94 11.24 5.50
CA GLN A 59 -1.52 11.54 5.37
C GLN A 59 -1.16 11.81 3.90
N ALA A 60 -0.67 13.02 3.62
CA ALA A 60 -0.15 13.39 2.32
C ALA A 60 1.08 12.56 1.94
N LEU A 61 1.19 12.23 0.65
CA LEU A 61 2.32 11.47 0.09
C LEU A 61 3.18 12.36 -0.81
N LEU A 62 4.49 12.32 -0.58
CA LEU A 62 5.47 13.11 -1.32
C LEU A 62 6.28 12.22 -2.27
N PRO A 63 6.81 12.76 -3.39
CA PRO A 63 7.56 11.97 -4.37
C PRO A 63 8.78 11.18 -3.83
N GLY A 64 9.32 11.58 -2.67
CA GLY A 64 10.47 10.94 -2.03
C GLY A 64 10.12 9.95 -0.91
N ASP A 65 8.83 9.78 -0.58
CA ASP A 65 8.44 8.92 0.52
C ASP A 65 8.66 7.44 0.20
N GLU A 66 9.14 6.70 1.20
CA GLU A 66 9.14 5.24 1.16
C GLU A 66 7.80 4.73 1.70
N ILE A 67 7.05 4.04 0.85
CA ILE A 67 5.71 3.59 1.17
C ILE A 67 5.69 2.07 1.23
N ALA A 68 5.09 1.51 2.29
CA ALA A 68 4.89 0.09 2.48
C ALA A 68 3.40 -0.23 2.64
N VAL A 69 2.95 -1.23 1.90
CA VAL A 69 1.62 -1.84 2.07
C VAL A 69 1.74 -2.98 3.07
N ILE A 70 1.07 -2.85 4.19
CA ILE A 70 1.08 -3.80 5.29
C ILE A 70 -0.28 -4.54 5.28
N PRO A 71 -0.36 -5.73 4.66
CA PRO A 71 -1.57 -6.55 4.70
C PRO A 71 -1.82 -7.10 6.12
N PRO A 72 -2.95 -7.78 6.37
CA PRO A 72 -3.20 -8.41 7.66
C PRO A 72 -2.06 -9.38 7.95
N VAL A 73 -1.36 -9.15 9.06
CA VAL A 73 -0.30 -10.06 9.49
C VAL A 73 -0.97 -11.30 10.08
N SER A 74 -0.67 -12.47 9.52
CA SER A 74 -0.92 -13.76 10.17
C SER A 74 0.06 -13.88 11.32
N GLY A 75 -0.23 -13.23 12.46
CA GLY A 75 0.58 -13.37 13.65
C GLY A 75 0.78 -14.85 13.99
N GLY A 76 2.01 -15.22 14.33
CA GLY A 76 2.30 -16.49 15.00
C GLY A 76 1.76 -16.49 16.43
#